data_AF-A0A6G7RSD1-F1
#
_entry.id   AF-A0A6G7RSD1-F1
#
_cell.length_a   1.000
_cell.length_b   1.000
_cell.length_c   1.000
_cell.angle_alpha   90.00
_cell.angle_beta   90.00
_cell.angle_gamma   90.00
#
_symmetry.space_group_name_H-M   'P 1'
#
loop_
_entity.id
_entity.type
_entity.pdbx_description
1 polymer ?
#
loop_
_entity_poly.entity_id
_entity_poly.type
_entity_poly.pdbx_seq_one_letter_code
_entity_poly.pdbx_strand_id
1 'polypeptide(L)' 'MIASSHSADKKVYEIARLNNEVKELRSALYDGRTRLMQLKMESSVVKKMKEKGLAPSVIPPTKIIVKPQN' A
#
# COMPACT_ATOMS: atom_id res chain seq x y z
N MET A 1 47.78 13.44 -1.30
CA MET A 1 46.80 12.76 -2.17
C MET A 1 45.87 11.79 -1.43
N ILE A 2 46.30 11.15 -0.33
CA ILE A 2 45.52 10.12 0.40
C ILE A 2 44.24 10.64 1.09
N ALA A 3 44.30 11.82 1.73
CA ALA A 3 43.15 12.41 2.41
C ALA A 3 42.01 12.80 1.45
N SER A 4 42.35 13.18 0.21
CA SER A 4 41.36 13.51 -0.81
C SER A 4 40.60 12.26 -1.27
N SER A 5 41.31 11.15 -1.49
CA SER A 5 40.70 9.87 -1.86
C SER A 5 39.72 9.38 -0.78
N HIS A 6 40.13 9.35 0.48
CA HIS A 6 39.24 8.96 1.58
C HIS A 6 38.03 9.91 1.75
N SER A 7 38.20 11.21 1.49
CA SER A 7 37.09 12.16 1.52
C SER A 7 36.07 11.91 0.39
N ALA A 8 36.53 11.46 -0.78
CA ALA A 8 35.66 11.07 -1.88
C ALA A 8 34.90 9.79 -1.55
N ASP A 9 35.59 8.78 -1.00
CA ASP A 9 34.95 7.52 -0.58
C ASP A 9 33.83 7.78 0.44
N LYS A 10 34.10 8.62 1.44
CA LYS A 10 33.09 9.01 2.44
C LYS A 10 31.85 9.62 1.80
N LYS A 11 32.02 10.50 0.80
CA LYS A 11 30.90 11.10 0.07
C LYS A 11 30.12 10.07 -0.74
N VAL A 12 30.80 9.10 -1.36
CA VAL A 12 30.13 8.02 -2.09
C VAL A 12 29.26 7.18 -1.17
N TYR A 13 29.76 6.83 0.02
CA TYR A 13 28.94 6.13 1.03
C TYR A 13 27.76 6.97 1.50
N GLU A 14 27.95 8.27 1.71
CA GLU A 14 26.88 9.18 2.09
C GLU A 14 25.79 9.28 1.00
N ILE A 15 26.18 9.40 -0.26
CA ILE A 15 25.27 9.38 -1.41
C ILE A 15 24.49 8.07 -1.46
N ALA A 16 25.16 6.93 -1.28
CA ALA A 16 24.50 5.62 -1.27
C ALA A 16 23.46 5.51 -0.13
N ARG A 17 23.79 6.03 1.07
CA ARG A 17 22.87 6.09 2.21
C ARG A 17 21.64 6.93 1.89
N LEU A 18 21.84 8.15 1.36
CA LEU A 18 20.75 9.05 0.99
C LEU A 18 19.86 8.47 -0.11
N ASN A 19 20.45 7.79 -1.10
CA ASN A 19 19.68 7.13 -2.16
C ASN A 19 18.77 6.03 -1.60
N ASN A 20 19.26 5.25 -0.63
CA ASN A 20 18.44 4.25 0.03
C ASN A 20 17.29 4.90 0.80
N GLU A 21 17.55 5.98 1.54
CA GLU A 21 16.52 6.73 2.27
C GLU A 21 15.43 7.27 1.33
N VAL A 22 15.82 7.85 0.19
CA VAL A 22 14.87 8.31 -0.83
C VAL A 22 14.02 7.16 -1.38
N LYS A 23 14.62 5.98 -1.58
CA LYS A 23 13.92 4.79 -2.06
C LYS A 23 12.87 4.31 -1.06
N GLU A 24 13.22 4.23 0.21
CA GLU A 24 12.29 3.84 1.28
C GLU A 24 11.11 4.82 1.40
N LEU A 25 11.38 6.13 1.38
CA LEU A 25 10.34 7.16 1.43
C LEU A 25 9.39 7.07 0.23
N ARG A 26 9.92 6.81 -0.97
CA ARG A 26 9.11 6.59 -2.17
C ARG A 26 8.24 5.34 -2.07
N SER A 27 8.76 4.26 -1.50
CA SER A 27 7.97 3.05 -1.25
C SER A 27 6.80 3.35 -0.31
N ALA A 28 7.09 3.99 0.82
CA ALA A 28 6.06 4.36 1.80
C ALA A 28 4.98 5.28 1.21
N LEU A 29 5.35 6.21 0.33
CA LEU A 29 4.41 7.07 -0.40
C LEU A 29 3.47 6.24 -1.30
N TYR A 30 4.03 5.29 -2.05
CA TYR A 30 3.24 4.45 -2.96
C TYR A 30 2.28 3.53 -2.21
N ASP A 31 2.73 2.95 -1.09
CA ASP A 31 1.90 2.16 -0.19
C ASP A 31 0.75 2.99 0.39
N GLY A 32 1.06 4.21 0.88
CA GLY A 32 0.06 5.14 1.41
C GLY A 32 -0.99 5.53 0.36
N ARG A 33 -0.55 5.85 -0.87
CA ARG A 33 -1.44 6.17 -1.98
C ARG A 33 -2.36 5.00 -2.34
N THR A 34 -1.83 3.78 -2.36
CA THR A 34 -2.59 2.56 -2.67
C THR A 34 -3.67 2.31 -1.62
N ARG A 35 -3.32 2.40 -0.33
CA ARG A 35 -4.29 2.27 0.78
C ARG A 35 -5.40 3.32 0.70
N LEU A 36 -5.05 4.58 0.45
CA LEU A 36 -6.03 5.66 0.29
C LEU A 36 -6.97 5.38 -0.89
N MET A 37 -6.44 4.90 -2.02
CA MET A 37 -7.26 4.57 -3.19
C MET A 37 -8.26 3.46 -2.89
N GLN A 38 -7.84 2.41 -2.17
CA GLN A 38 -8.72 1.33 -1.72
C GLN A 38 -9.84 1.86 -0.81
N LEU A 39 -9.50 2.64 0.21
CA LEU A 39 -10.49 3.24 1.13
C LEU A 39 -11.47 4.18 0.40
N LYS A 40 -10.97 4.99 -0.54
CA LYS A 40 -11.81 5.89 -1.35
C LYS A 40 -12.73 5.10 -2.28
N MET A 41 -12.25 4.00 -2.86
CA MET A 41 -13.04 3.11 -3.70
C MET A 41 -14.18 2.49 -2.88
N GLU A 42 -13.86 1.93 -1.71
CA GLU A 42 -14.85 1.37 -0.78
C GLU A 42 -15.90 2.43 -0.41
N SER A 43 -15.47 3.63 -0.01
CA SER A 43 -16.37 4.75 0.31
C SER A 43 -17.28 5.14 -0.87
N SER A 44 -16.73 5.15 -2.08
CA SER A 44 -17.49 5.50 -3.29
C SER A 44 -18.52 4.42 -3.64
N VAL A 45 -18.15 3.14 -3.49
CA VAL A 45 -19.07 2.01 -3.69
C VAL A 45 -20.19 2.05 -2.65
N VAL A 46 -19.86 2.22 -1.37
CA VAL A 46 -20.84 2.33 -0.28
C VAL A 46 -21.83 3.47 -0.55
N LYS A 47 -21.34 4.65 -0.97
CA LYS A 47 -22.20 5.79 -1.29
C LYS A 47 -23.18 5.47 -2.43
N LYS A 48 -22.69 4.87 -3.52
CA LYS A 48 -23.52 4.48 -4.67
C LYS A 48 -24.50 3.35 -4.34
N MET A 49 -24.13 2.41 -3.48
CA MET A 49 -25.00 1.30 -3.07
C MET A 49 -26.11 1.78 -2.12
N LYS A 50 -25.80 2.76 -1.25
CA LYS A 50 -26.80 3.42 -0.40
C LYS A 50 -27.89 4.10 -1.22
N GLU A 51 -27.54 4.77 -2.32
CA GLU A 51 -28.52 5.35 -3.26
C GLU A 51 -29.45 4.29 -3.88
N LYS A 52 -28.97 3.05 -4.03
CA LYS A 52 -29.75 1.90 -4.51
C LYS A 52 -30.51 1.16 -3.40
N GLY A 53 -30.49 1.66 -2.16
CA GLY A 53 -31.12 1.01 -1.01
C GLY A 53 -30.38 -0.23 -0.48
N LEU A 54 -29.16 -0.49 -0.97
CA LEU A 54 -28.34 -1.62 -0.56
C LEU A 54 -27.41 -1.19 0.57
N ALA A 55 -27.45 -1.92 1.68
CA ALA A 55 -26.58 -1.74 2.83
C ALA A 55 -25.78 -3.04 3.07
N PRO A 56 -24.55 -2.94 3.62
CA PRO A 56 -23.83 -4.13 4.07
C PRO A 56 -24.69 -4.89 5.09
N SER A 57 -24.78 -6.21 4.91
CA SER A 57 -25.52 -7.08 5.84
C SER A 57 -24.82 -7.08 7.20
N VAL A 58 -25.58 -6.84 8.26
CA VAL A 58 -25.09 -6.97 9.64
C VAL A 58 -24.88 -8.46 10.00
N ILE A 59 -25.62 -9.34 9.31
CA ILE A 59 -25.60 -10.78 9.53
C ILE A 59 -24.67 -11.41 8.46
N PRO A 60 -23.65 -12.18 8.86
CA PRO A 60 -22.76 -12.83 7.91
C PRO A 60 -23.55 -13.83 7.02
N PRO A 61 -23.17 -13.98 5.74
CA PRO A 61 -23.84 -14.92 4.86
C PRO A 61 -23.58 -16.37 5.29
N THR A 62 -24.63 -17.19 5.25
CA THR A 62 -24.51 -18.63 5.52
C THR A 62 -23.76 -19.30 4.38
N LYS A 63 -22.60 -19.90 4.67
CA LYS A 63 -21.83 -20.67 3.68
C LYS A 63 -22.56 -21.98 3.37
N ILE A 64 -23.13 -22.09 2.17
CA ILE A 64 -23.69 -23.35 1.66
C ILE A 64 -22.54 -24.18 1.08
N ILE A 65 -22.27 -25.34 1.68
CA ILE A 65 -21.32 -26.32 1.15
C ILE A 65 -22.14 -27.45 0.54
N VAL A 66 -22.16 -27.55 -0.78
CA VAL A 66 -22.86 -28.62 -1.49
C VAL A 66 -21.97 -29.86 -1.45
N LYS A 67 -22.46 -30.96 -0.85
CA LYS A 67 -21.79 -32.26 -0.96
C LYS A 67 -22.10 -32.86 -2.32
N PRO A 68 -21.11 -33.38 -3.07
CA PRO A 68 -21.38 -34.11 -4.29
C PRO A 68 -22.18 -35.38 -3.97
N GLN A 69 -23.24 -35.62 -4.74
CA GLN A 69 -24.08 -36.81 -4.65
C GLN A 69 -23.35 -37.94 -5.42
N ASN A 70 -22.80 -38.90 -4.69
CA ASN A 70 -22.38 -40.20 -5.25
C ASN A 70 -23.41 -41.25 -4.85
#